data_AF-A0A935XDG0-F1
#
_entry.id   AF-A0A935XDG0-F1
#
_cell.length_a   1.000
_cell.length_b   1.000
_cell.length_c   1.000
_cell.angle_alpha   90.00
_cell.angle_beta   90.00
_cell.angle_gamma   90.00
#
_symmetry.space_group_name_H-M   'P 1'
#
loop_
_entity.id
_entity.type
_entity.pdbx_description
1 polymer ?
#
loop_
_entity_poly.entity_id
_entity_poly.type
_entity_poly.pdbx_seq_one_letter_code
_entity_poly.pdbx_strand_id
1 'polypeptide(L)'
;MSIVRPATHYDREYFNKWYRHPKHRVKSPLDIERQLRFIVAATEYLFERPVRKVLDVGAGEGNWSVALKKIRPGARYYGVDASEYAVERFGKKRNIRLGTFGTVGTLGLP
;
A
#
# COMPACT_ATOMS: atom_id res chain seq x y z
N MET A 1 27.92 2.99 4.58
CA MET A 1 26.80 3.88 4.92
C MET A 1 25.55 3.33 4.26
N SER A 2 24.64 2.69 5.02
CA SER A 2 23.44 2.08 4.44
C SER A 2 22.50 3.17 3.92
N ILE A 3 22.13 3.10 2.65
CA ILE A 3 21.13 3.99 2.02
C ILE A 3 19.69 3.62 2.49
N VAL A 4 19.54 2.48 3.17
CA VAL A 4 18.26 1.97 3.65
C VAL A 4 18.03 2.44 5.09
N ARG A 5 16.97 3.22 5.31
CA ARG A 5 16.53 3.62 6.65
C ARG A 5 16.07 2.39 7.43
N PRO A 6 16.41 2.26 8.72
CA PRO A 6 15.93 1.16 9.54
C PRO A 6 14.41 1.19 9.65
N ALA A 7 13.77 0.03 9.78
CA ALA A 7 12.31 -0.09 9.86
C ALA A 7 11.70 0.75 11.00
N THR A 8 12.46 0.96 12.08
CA THR A 8 12.12 1.83 13.22
C THR A 8 11.85 3.29 12.83
N HIS A 9 12.30 3.72 11.64
CA HIS A 9 12.05 5.06 11.12
C HIS A 9 10.58 5.27 10.68
N TYR A 10 9.83 4.20 10.39
CA TYR A 10 8.45 4.30 9.91
C TYR A 10 7.48 4.25 11.09
N ASP A 11 7.58 5.24 11.96
CA ASP A 11 6.77 5.38 13.17
C ASP A 11 5.51 6.25 12.96
N ARG A 12 4.78 6.49 14.04
CA ARG A 12 3.58 7.34 14.03
C ARG A 12 3.85 8.74 13.46
N GLU A 13 4.97 9.36 13.82
CA GLU A 13 5.30 10.73 13.41
C GLU A 13 5.68 10.81 11.94
N TYR A 14 6.36 9.78 11.41
CA TYR A 14 6.55 9.60 9.99
C TYR A 14 5.21 9.64 9.24
N PHE A 15 4.23 8.83 9.64
CA PHE A 15 2.92 8.82 8.97
C PHE A 15 2.10 10.09 9.22
N ASN A 16 2.23 10.72 10.39
CA ASN A 16 1.62 12.02 10.63
C ASN A 16 2.12 13.05 9.62
N LYS A 17 3.43 13.16 9.42
CA LYS A 17 4.04 14.13 8.50
C LYS A 17 3.76 13.80 7.03
N TRP A 18 4.02 12.56 6.61
CA TRP A 18 4.08 12.23 5.19
C TRP A 18 2.79 11.66 4.60
N TYR A 19 1.85 11.19 5.43
CA TYR A 19 0.57 10.65 4.98
C TYR A 19 -0.62 11.55 5.36
N ARG A 20 -0.60 12.18 6.55
CA ARG A 20 -1.76 12.92 7.07
C ARG A 20 -1.62 14.44 6.99
N HIS A 21 -0.42 14.99 7.20
CA HIS A 21 -0.24 16.42 7.38
C HIS A 21 -0.69 17.22 6.14
N PRO A 22 -1.55 18.23 6.28
CA PRO A 22 -2.16 18.91 5.13
C PRO A 22 -1.14 19.58 4.19
N LYS A 23 -0.02 20.08 4.74
CA LYS A 23 1.05 20.75 3.97
C LYS A 23 2.21 19.84 3.55
N HIS A 24 2.38 18.67 4.17
CA HIS A 24 3.58 17.83 3.99
C HIS A 24 3.26 16.44 3.43
N ARG A 25 1.98 16.05 3.41
CA ARG A 25 1.58 14.77 2.83
C ARG A 25 2.05 14.68 1.38
N VAL A 26 2.58 13.52 1.01
CA VAL A 26 3.13 13.31 -0.34
C VAL A 26 2.03 13.16 -1.38
N LYS A 27 0.90 12.52 -1.00
CA LYS A 27 -0.25 12.32 -1.88
C LYS A 27 -1.55 12.61 -1.14
N SER A 28 -2.47 13.29 -1.81
CA SER A 28 -3.85 13.39 -1.36
C SER A 28 -4.62 12.10 -1.69
N PRO A 29 -5.79 11.86 -1.05
CA PRO A 29 -6.67 10.75 -1.44
C PRO A 29 -7.05 10.77 -2.92
N LEU A 30 -7.22 11.97 -3.52
CA LEU A 30 -7.55 12.12 -4.93
C LEU A 30 -6.37 11.74 -5.84
N ASP A 31 -5.13 12.06 -5.44
CA ASP A 31 -3.93 11.67 -6.20
C ASP A 31 -3.75 10.16 -6.21
N ILE A 32 -4.01 9.51 -5.07
CA ILE A 32 -3.99 8.04 -4.96
C ILE A 32 -5.06 7.43 -5.85
N GLU A 33 -6.29 7.94 -5.81
CA GLU A 33 -7.38 7.43 -6.66
C GLU A 33 -7.07 7.58 -8.15
N ARG A 34 -6.57 8.75 -8.58
CA ARG A 34 -6.13 8.97 -9.97
C ARG A 34 -5.02 8.00 -10.39
N GLN A 35 -4.02 7.80 -9.53
CA GLN A 35 -2.94 6.87 -9.78
C GLN A 35 -3.46 5.44 -9.95
N LEU A 36 -4.32 4.96 -9.06
CA LEU A 36 -4.86 3.60 -9.17
C LEU A 36 -5.75 3.42 -10.39
N ARG A 37 -6.58 4.41 -10.73
CA ARG A 37 -7.40 4.35 -11.95
C ARG A 37 -6.53 4.15 -13.19
N PHE A 38 -5.45 4.91 -13.28
CA PHE A 38 -4.48 4.77 -14.37
C PHE A 38 -3.83 3.38 -14.38
N ILE A 39 -3.29 2.92 -13.25
CA ILE A 39 -2.60 1.62 -13.16
C ILE A 39 -3.54 0.46 -13.48
N VAL A 40 -4.76 0.46 -12.92
CA VAL A 40 -5.75 -0.59 -13.19
C VAL A 40 -6.15 -0.58 -14.66
N ALA A 41 -6.48 0.58 -15.24
CA ALA A 41 -6.86 0.67 -16.64
C ALA A 41 -5.75 0.21 -17.58
N ALA A 42 -4.51 0.66 -17.34
CA ALA A 42 -3.35 0.22 -18.12
C ALA A 42 -3.11 -1.29 -18.00
N THR A 43 -3.24 -1.84 -16.80
CA THR A 43 -3.08 -3.29 -16.58
C THR A 43 -4.17 -4.09 -17.28
N GLU A 44 -5.44 -3.73 -17.12
CA GLU A 44 -6.55 -4.45 -17.74
C GLU A 44 -6.52 -4.33 -19.27
N TYR A 45 -6.06 -3.21 -19.81
CA TYR A 45 -5.82 -3.03 -21.24
C TYR A 45 -4.71 -3.97 -21.75
N LEU A 46 -3.54 -3.98 -21.09
CA LEU A 46 -2.39 -4.78 -21.53
C LEU A 46 -2.59 -6.29 -21.39
N PHE A 47 -3.33 -6.73 -20.37
CA PHE A 47 -3.55 -8.15 -20.08
C PHE A 47 -4.91 -8.66 -20.54
N GLU A 48 -5.72 -7.80 -21.16
CA GLU A 48 -7.06 -8.09 -21.71
C GLU A 48 -8.00 -8.81 -20.73
N ARG A 49 -7.82 -8.57 -19.43
CA ARG A 49 -8.60 -9.22 -18.39
C ARG A 49 -8.68 -8.37 -17.14
N PRO A 50 -9.73 -8.54 -16.32
CA PRO A 50 -9.86 -7.76 -15.11
C PRO A 50 -8.80 -8.10 -14.05
N VAL A 51 -8.33 -7.08 -13.33
CA VAL A 51 -7.48 -7.26 -12.16
C VAL A 51 -8.28 -7.93 -11.03
N ARG A 52 -7.77 -9.06 -10.54
CA ARG A 52 -8.41 -9.84 -9.46
C ARG A 52 -7.64 -9.87 -8.14
N LYS A 53 -6.30 -9.72 -8.20
CA LYS A 53 -5.42 -9.70 -7.04
C LYS A 53 -4.40 -8.58 -7.21
N VAL A 54 -4.12 -7.83 -6.15
CA VAL A 54 -3.12 -6.75 -6.11
C VAL A 54 -2.23 -6.95 -4.90
N LEU A 55 -0.92 -7.03 -5.13
CA LEU A 55 0.11 -7.00 -4.10
C LEU A 55 0.75 -5.60 -4.08
N ASP A 56 0.78 -4.98 -2.91
CA ASP A 56 1.35 -3.67 -2.65
C ASP A 56 2.44 -3.80 -1.58
N VAL A 57 3.71 -3.67 -1.99
CA VAL A 57 4.88 -3.79 -1.11
C VAL A 57 5.38 -2.39 -0.78
N GLY A 58 5.51 -2.08 0.51
CA GLY A 58 5.61 -0.69 0.99
C GLY A 58 4.24 -0.03 1.09
N ALA A 59 3.23 -0.80 1.50
CA ALA A 59 1.82 -0.38 1.53
C ALA A 59 1.54 0.80 2.48
N GLY A 60 2.43 1.08 3.44
CA GLY A 60 2.22 2.01 4.54
C GLY A 60 0.90 1.74 5.26
N GLU A 61 0.05 2.76 5.35
CA GLU A 61 -1.29 2.62 5.97
C GLU A 61 -2.30 1.87 5.08
N GLY A 62 -1.92 1.40 3.88
CA GLY A 62 -2.81 0.70 2.96
C GLY A 62 -3.82 1.60 2.27
N ASN A 63 -3.43 2.82 1.89
CA ASN A 63 -4.31 3.78 1.21
C ASN A 63 -4.77 3.27 -0.16
N TRP A 64 -3.95 2.44 -0.83
CA TRP A 64 -4.32 1.77 -2.07
C TRP A 64 -5.52 0.82 -1.86
N SER A 65 -5.60 0.11 -0.74
CA SER A 65 -6.74 -0.77 -0.43
C SER A 65 -8.08 -0.03 -0.49
N VAL A 66 -8.12 1.19 0.07
CA VAL A 66 -9.33 2.03 0.11
C VAL A 66 -9.73 2.49 -1.29
N ALA A 67 -8.77 2.98 -2.08
CA ALA A 67 -9.03 3.45 -3.43
C ALA A 67 -9.38 2.28 -4.38
N LEU A 68 -8.67 1.15 -4.27
CA LEU A 68 -8.91 -0.04 -5.09
C LEU A 68 -10.31 -0.59 -4.89
N LYS A 69 -10.82 -0.62 -3.64
CA LYS A 69 -12.18 -1.08 -3.36
C LYS A 69 -13.25 -0.28 -4.12
N LYS A 70 -13.00 1.01 -4.39
CA LYS A 70 -13.90 1.85 -5.20
C LYS A 70 -13.75 1.57 -6.70
N ILE A 71 -12.51 1.43 -7.17
CA ILE A 71 -12.18 1.34 -8.61
C ILE A 71 -12.46 -0.07 -9.16
N ARG A 72 -12.10 -1.10 -8.39
CA ARG A 72 -12.22 -2.50 -8.77
C ARG A 72 -12.72 -3.33 -7.58
N PRO A 73 -14.02 -3.27 -7.22
CA PRO A 73 -14.56 -3.90 -6.01
C PRO A 73 -14.38 -5.43 -5.95
N GLY A 74 -14.18 -6.09 -7.09
CA GLY A 74 -13.90 -7.53 -7.15
C GLY A 74 -12.42 -7.92 -6.95
N ALA A 75 -11.51 -6.94 -6.86
CA ALA A 75 -10.10 -7.21 -6.65
C ALA A 75 -9.79 -7.42 -5.16
N ARG A 76 -8.96 -8.42 -4.86
CA ARG A 76 -8.41 -8.66 -3.52
C ARG A 76 -7.08 -7.93 -3.36
N TYR A 77 -6.97 -7.14 -2.30
CA TYR A 77 -5.76 -6.39 -1.95
C TYR A 77 -4.93 -7.15 -0.92
N TYR A 78 -3.62 -7.18 -1.10
CA TYR A 78 -2.63 -7.72 -0.19
C TYR A 78 -1.53 -6.69 0.03
N GLY A 79 -1.44 -6.13 1.23
CA GLY A 79 -0.40 -5.19 1.60
C GLY A 79 0.74 -5.87 2.34
N VAL A 80 1.96 -5.39 2.12
CA VAL A 80 3.15 -5.73 2.91
C VAL A 80 3.86 -4.43 3.27
N ASP A 81 4.16 -4.23 4.54
CA ASP A 81 4.91 -3.05 4.98
C ASP A 81 5.84 -3.38 6.15
N ALA A 82 6.97 -2.68 6.22
CA ALA A 82 7.99 -2.86 7.25
C ALA A 82 7.65 -2.11 8.55
N SER A 83 6.69 -1.19 8.51
CA SER A 83 6.25 -0.44 9.68
C SER A 83 5.36 -1.30 10.58
N GLU A 84 5.90 -1.68 11.75
CA GLU A 84 5.11 -2.28 12.82
C GLU A 84 3.92 -1.40 13.20
N TYR A 85 4.12 -0.08 13.31
CA TYR A 85 3.06 0.88 13.60
C TYR A 85 1.91 0.82 12.58
N ALA A 86 2.21 0.82 11.28
CA ALA A 86 1.19 0.80 10.24
C ALA A 86 0.44 -0.54 10.23
N VAL A 87 1.16 -1.65 10.39
CA VAL A 87 0.58 -2.99 10.41
C VAL A 87 -0.27 -3.22 11.65
N GLU A 88 0.20 -2.83 12.83
CA GLU A 88 -0.57 -2.92 14.07
C GLU A 88 -1.87 -2.12 13.96
N ARG A 89 -1.79 -0.88 13.46
CA ARG A 89 -2.94 0.03 13.38
C ARG A 89 -3.93 -0.31 12.27
N PHE A 90 -3.46 -0.76 11.10
CA PHE A 90 -4.28 -0.90 9.90
C PHE A 90 -4.33 -2.32 9.32
N GLY A 91 -3.41 -3.20 9.69
CA GLY A 91 -3.19 -4.50 9.04
C GLY A 91 -4.42 -5.40 9.03
N LYS A 92 -5.10 -5.54 10.17
CA LYS A 92 -6.34 -6.34 10.26
C LYS A 92 -7.46 -5.80 9.35
N LYS A 93 -7.61 -4.47 9.28
CA LYS A 93 -8.71 -3.83 8.54
C LYS A 93 -8.44 -3.73 7.03
N ARG A 94 -7.17 -3.60 6.64
CA ARG A 94 -6.75 -3.33 5.27
C ARG A 94 -5.92 -4.46 4.63
N ASN A 95 -5.85 -5.62 5.29
CA ASN A 95 -5.10 -6.81 4.87
C ASN A 95 -3.62 -6.51 4.57
N ILE A 96 -2.94 -5.91 5.56
CA ILE A 96 -1.51 -5.59 5.50
C ILE A 96 -0.78 -6.54 6.46
N ARG A 97 0.29 -7.16 5.98
CA ARG A 97 1.17 -8.05 6.76
C ARG A 97 2.51 -7.36 7.01
N LEU A 98 3.11 -7.62 8.17
CA LEU A 98 4.46 -7.17 8.48
C LEU A 98 5.46 -7.91 7.59
N GLY A 99 6.30 -7.15 6.90
CA GLY A 99 7.35 -7.71 6.06
C GLY A 99 8.02 -6.66 5.19
N THR A 100 9.03 -7.09 4.45
CA THR A 100 9.77 -6.25 3.52
C THR A 100 9.70 -6.84 2.12
N PHE A 101 10.23 -6.12 1.13
CA PHE A 101 10.44 -6.71 -0.20
C PHE A 101 11.27 -7.99 -0.14
N GLY A 102 12.30 -8.06 0.73
CA GLY A 102 13.15 -9.24 0.88
C GLY A 102 12.46 -10.44 1.53
N THR A 103 11.36 -10.24 2.27
CA THR A 103 10.65 -11.31 2.97
C THR A 103 9.29 -11.65 2.33
N VAL A 104 8.86 -10.92 1.29
CA VAL A 104 7.51 -11.06 0.73
C VAL A 104 7.17 -12.49 0.28
N GLY A 105 8.16 -13.21 -0.26
CA GLY A 105 8.02 -14.60 -0.70
C GLY A 105 7.76 -15.60 0.43
N THR A 106 8.11 -15.27 1.69
CA THR A 106 7.92 -16.15 2.84
C THR A 106 6.60 -15.89 3.58
N LEU A 107 5.82 -14.88 3.17
CA LEU A 107 4.61 -14.44 3.88
C LEU A 107 3.35 -15.27 3.58
N GLY A 108 3.43 -16.30 2.72
CA GLY A 108 2.27 -17.12 2.35
C GLY A 108 1.15 -16.28 1.74
N LEU A 109 1.51 -15.34 0.87
CA LEU A 109 0.54 -14.59 0.06
C LEU A 109 -0.03 -15.52 -1.03
N PRO A 110 -1.29 -15.33 -1.46
CA PRO A 110 -2.01 -16.27 -2.32
C PRO A 110 -1.71 -16.13 -3.82
#